data_AF-A0A085LJZ1-F1
#
_entry.id   AF-A0A085LJZ1-F1
#
_cell.length_a   1.000
_cell.length_b   1.000
_cell.length_c   1.000
_cell.angle_alpha   90.00
_cell.angle_beta   90.00
_cell.angle_gamma   90.00
#
_symmetry.space_group_name_H-M   'P 1'
#
loop_
_entity.id
_entity.type
_entity.pdbx_description
1 polymer ?
#
loop_
_entity_poly.entity_id
_entity_poly.type
_entity_poly.pdbx_seq_one_letter_code
_entity_poly.pdbx_strand_id
1 'polypeptide(L)'
;MLENMPVIAAAHPTLSPQEVLQLTSSSWKSLIAEKRLEYQARAKRLWDEYLEARNAYVKQYGHPPPAKRSKASRSSNADEQRKAAASSPAQGEKEYRIFSQFFTQNCDTQDTIYWKTIDRAVNLKGRYAKCQRGLNALRLFLNEVKDVADKAAFSSQFLGLVRKAVIENFKDLPLPDGFRVTDGPVEYLSKADVVAEKGNSRDAAFISSYKAAMGRLKLPNVAEFREQTQNTHL
;
A
#
# COMPACT_ATOMS: atom_id res chain seq x y z
N MET A 1 -18.58 -11.51 6.75
CA MET A 1 -18.51 -10.56 5.62
C MET A 1 -17.55 -9.42 5.89
N LEU A 2 -17.78 -8.60 6.94
CA LEU A 2 -16.91 -7.47 7.30
C LEU A 2 -15.41 -7.82 7.41
N GLU A 3 -15.06 -8.96 7.99
CA GLU A 3 -13.65 -9.34 8.18
C GLU A 3 -12.99 -9.92 6.91
N ASN A 4 -13.77 -10.60 6.05
CA ASN A 4 -13.21 -11.40 4.94
C ASN A 4 -13.31 -10.70 3.57
N MET A 5 -14.25 -9.77 3.42
CA MET A 5 -14.43 -8.99 2.20
C MET A 5 -13.19 -8.15 1.85
N PRO A 6 -12.50 -7.47 2.79
CA PRO A 6 -11.26 -6.75 2.49
C PRO A 6 -10.13 -7.67 2.03
N VAL A 7 -10.06 -8.89 2.55
CA VAL A 7 -9.05 -9.89 2.16
C VAL A 7 -9.27 -10.36 0.72
N ILE A 8 -10.53 -10.62 0.34
CA ILE A 8 -10.89 -11.04 -1.02
C ILE A 8 -10.74 -9.88 -2.01
N ALA A 9 -11.13 -8.67 -1.63
CA ALA A 9 -10.91 -7.47 -2.44
C ALA A 9 -9.41 -7.22 -2.70
N ALA A 10 -8.56 -7.42 -1.69
CA ALA A 10 -7.12 -7.27 -1.82
C ALA A 10 -6.48 -8.37 -2.68
N ALA A 11 -7.01 -9.60 -2.63
CA ALA A 11 -6.55 -10.70 -3.48
C ALA A 11 -6.99 -10.55 -4.95
N HIS A 12 -8.11 -9.87 -5.20
CA HIS A 12 -8.71 -9.71 -6.53
C HIS A 12 -9.09 -8.25 -6.83
N PRO A 13 -8.10 -7.35 -7.02
CA PRO A 13 -8.33 -5.90 -7.10
C PRO A 13 -9.03 -5.44 -8.39
N THR A 14 -9.10 -6.30 -9.40
CA THR A 14 -9.77 -6.01 -10.68
C THR A 14 -11.27 -6.34 -10.64
N LEU A 15 -11.75 -6.98 -9.58
CA LEU A 15 -13.15 -7.36 -9.45
C LEU A 15 -13.99 -6.19 -8.99
N SER A 16 -15.20 -6.10 -9.55
CA SER A 16 -16.20 -5.15 -9.09
C SER A 16 -16.65 -5.46 -7.66
N PRO A 17 -17.16 -4.46 -6.91
CA PRO A 17 -17.67 -4.68 -5.56
C PRO A 17 -18.74 -5.77 -5.46
N GLN A 18 -19.56 -5.96 -6.51
CA GLN A 18 -20.56 -7.03 -6.57
C GLN A 18 -19.93 -8.42 -6.71
N GLU A 19 -18.88 -8.56 -7.51
CA GLU A 19 -18.16 -9.83 -7.68
C GLU A 19 -17.40 -10.22 -6.40
N VAL A 20 -16.78 -9.23 -5.72
CA VAL A 20 -16.16 -9.43 -4.40
C VAL A 20 -17.20 -9.87 -3.37
N LEU A 21 -18.39 -9.28 -3.36
CA LEU A 21 -19.49 -9.68 -2.47
C LEU A 21 -19.94 -11.11 -2.75
N GLN A 22 -20.07 -11.51 -4.03
CA GLN A 22 -20.42 -12.88 -4.38
C GLN A 22 -19.35 -13.88 -3.94
N LEU A 23 -18.07 -13.59 -4.18
CA LEU A 23 -16.97 -14.45 -3.73
C LEU A 23 -16.88 -14.55 -2.21
N THR A 24 -17.10 -13.44 -1.50
CA THR A 24 -17.15 -13.44 -0.03
C THR A 24 -18.30 -14.30 0.50
N SER A 25 -19.44 -14.26 -0.18
CA SER A 25 -20.62 -15.08 0.16
C SER A 25 -20.38 -16.56 -0.12
N SER A 26 -19.71 -16.89 -1.22
CA SER A 26 -19.32 -18.26 -1.56
C SER A 26 -18.27 -18.81 -0.58
N SER A 27 -17.30 -17.99 -0.17
CA SER A 27 -16.31 -18.33 0.86
C SER A 27 -16.95 -18.71 2.20
N TRP A 28 -18.02 -18.02 2.60
CA TRP A 28 -18.77 -18.36 3.81
C TRP A 28 -19.42 -19.75 3.73
N LYS A 29 -19.94 -20.14 2.56
CA LYS A 29 -20.53 -21.47 2.33
C LYS A 29 -19.49 -22.59 2.31
N SER A 30 -18.22 -22.26 2.11
CA SER A 30 -17.09 -23.22 2.07
C SER A 30 -16.31 -23.30 3.39
N LEU A 31 -16.63 -22.47 4.38
CA LEU A 31 -15.96 -22.47 5.69
C LEU A 31 -16.16 -23.81 6.42
N ILE A 32 -15.22 -24.26 7.25
CA ILE A 32 -15.43 -25.46 8.07
C ILE A 32 -16.58 -25.21 9.07
N ALA A 33 -17.42 -26.23 9.30
CA ALA A 33 -18.67 -26.10 10.08
C ALA A 33 -18.45 -25.51 11.48
N GLU A 34 -17.39 -25.93 12.19
CA GLU A 34 -17.02 -25.41 13.51
C GLU A 34 -16.77 -23.90 13.51
N LYS A 35 -16.05 -23.40 12.50
CA LYS A 35 -15.79 -21.96 12.37
C LYS A 35 -17.06 -21.18 12.05
N ARG A 36 -17.97 -21.73 11.23
CA ARG A 36 -19.28 -21.07 11.01
C ARG A 36 -20.08 -20.97 12.30
N LEU A 37 -20.06 -22.01 13.12
CA LEU A 37 -20.77 -22.06 14.38
C LEU A 37 -20.21 -21.06 15.39
N GLU A 38 -18.89 -20.89 15.45
CA GLU A 38 -18.21 -19.85 16.24
C GLU A 38 -18.68 -18.44 15.83
N TYR A 39 -18.68 -18.14 14.53
CA TYR A 39 -19.15 -16.85 14.02
C TYR A 39 -20.65 -16.62 14.25
N GLN A 40 -21.48 -17.66 14.13
CA GLN A 40 -22.92 -17.58 14.43
C GLN A 40 -23.16 -17.31 15.92
N ALA A 41 -22.43 -17.99 16.81
CA ALA A 41 -22.52 -17.78 18.25
C ALA A 41 -22.09 -16.35 18.63
N ARG A 42 -20.99 -15.85 18.05
CA ARG A 42 -20.52 -14.47 18.27
C ARG A 42 -21.53 -13.44 17.75
N ALA A 43 -22.12 -13.65 16.57
CA ALA A 43 -23.14 -12.77 16.02
C ALA A 43 -24.41 -12.74 16.88
N LYS A 44 -24.85 -13.90 17.37
CA LYS A 44 -25.99 -14.01 18.29
C LYS A 44 -25.73 -13.25 19.59
N ARG A 45 -24.55 -13.42 20.19
CA ARG A 45 -24.17 -12.69 21.41
C ARG A 45 -24.20 -11.17 21.22
N LEU A 46 -23.63 -10.67 20.12
CA LEU A 46 -23.66 -9.23 19.81
C LEU A 46 -25.09 -8.71 19.58
N TRP A 47 -25.96 -9.54 19.00
CA TRP A 47 -27.36 -9.20 18.82
C TRP A 47 -28.11 -9.14 20.15
N ASP A 48 -27.87 -10.09 21.03
CA ASP A 48 -28.46 -10.13 22.37
C ASP A 48 -27.99 -8.92 23.21
N GLU A 49 -26.69 -8.59 23.18
CA GLU A 49 -26.12 -7.39 23.82
C GLU A 49 -26.76 -6.10 23.27
N TYR A 50 -27.01 -6.03 21.96
CA TYR A 50 -27.72 -4.91 21.35
C TYR A 50 -29.17 -4.82 21.81
N LEU A 51 -29.89 -5.94 21.91
CA LEU A 51 -31.28 -5.97 22.37
C LEU A 51 -31.38 -5.55 23.84
N GLU A 52 -30.46 -5.99 24.69
CA GLU A 52 -30.38 -5.55 26.09
C GLU A 52 -30.17 -4.04 26.20
N ALA A 53 -29.20 -3.50 25.45
CA ALA A 53 -28.93 -2.06 25.41
C ALA A 53 -30.15 -1.27 24.89
N ARG A 54 -30.81 -1.78 23.84
CA ARG A 54 -32.03 -1.19 23.28
C ARG A 54 -33.18 -1.20 24.29
N ASN A 55 -33.38 -2.30 25.00
CA ASN A 55 -34.46 -2.44 25.99
C ASN A 55 -34.21 -1.56 27.21
N ALA A 56 -32.95 -1.47 27.66
CA ALA A 56 -32.55 -0.53 28.72
C ALA A 56 -32.83 0.92 28.30
N TYR A 57 -32.52 1.27 27.05
CA TYR A 57 -32.83 2.57 26.48
C TYR A 57 -34.34 2.83 26.42
N VAL A 58 -35.15 1.89 25.93
CA VAL A 58 -36.62 2.03 25.90
C VAL A 58 -37.19 2.20 27.31
N LYS A 59 -36.68 1.44 28.29
CA LYS A 59 -37.11 1.55 29.69
C LYS A 59 -36.78 2.92 30.29
N GLN A 60 -35.67 3.52 29.86
CA GLN A 60 -35.21 4.82 30.35
C GLN A 60 -35.91 6.00 29.65
N TYR A 61 -36.21 5.90 28.36
CA TYR A 61 -36.66 7.02 27.51
C TYR A 61 -38.08 6.84 26.94
N GLY A 62 -38.75 5.71 27.16
CA GLY A 62 -40.12 5.44 26.73
C GLY A 62 -40.30 5.15 25.23
N HIS A 63 -39.22 5.19 24.44
CA HIS A 63 -39.24 4.91 23.01
C HIS A 63 -37.99 4.15 22.57
N PRO A 64 -38.04 3.37 21.48
CA PRO A 64 -36.83 2.76 20.92
C PRO A 64 -35.84 3.83 20.45
N PRO A 65 -34.53 3.52 20.45
CA PRO A 65 -33.54 4.41 19.87
C PRO A 65 -33.86 4.63 18.39
N PRO A 66 -33.78 5.89 17.88
CA PRO A 66 -34.14 6.19 16.50
C PRO A 66 -33.25 5.40 15.54
N ALA A 67 -33.87 4.78 14.54
CA ALA A 67 -33.13 4.10 13.48
C ALA A 67 -32.20 5.10 12.80
N LYS A 68 -30.90 4.81 12.76
CA LYS A 68 -29.91 5.62 12.04
C LYS A 68 -30.36 5.77 10.59
N ARG A 69 -30.77 6.99 10.18
CA ARG A 69 -31.04 7.28 8.78
C ARG A 69 -29.75 7.12 7.99
N SER A 70 -29.68 6.11 7.12
CA SER A 70 -28.67 6.04 6.08
C SER A 70 -28.83 7.28 5.19
N LYS A 71 -27.76 8.04 5.00
CA LYS A 71 -27.78 9.23 4.13
C LYS A 71 -27.99 8.79 2.68
N ALA A 72 -29.25 8.74 2.24
CA ALA A 72 -29.63 8.86 0.85
C ALA A 72 -30.30 10.22 0.65
N SER A 73 -29.64 11.05 -0.15
CA SER A 73 -30.11 12.21 -0.93
C SER A 73 -31.08 13.22 -0.31
N ARG A 74 -30.63 14.48 -0.27
CA ARG A 74 -31.44 15.68 -0.03
C ARG A 74 -32.62 15.77 -1.01
N SER A 75 -33.82 15.99 -0.48
CA SER A 75 -34.81 16.87 -1.11
C SER A 75 -35.52 17.66 -0.02
N SER A 76 -35.69 18.96 -0.24
CA SER A 76 -36.37 19.90 0.64
C SER A 76 -37.82 20.06 0.20
N ASN A 77 -38.78 19.94 1.14
CA ASN A 77 -39.74 20.99 1.49
C ASN A 77 -40.82 20.51 2.48
N ALA A 78 -41.21 21.45 3.35
CA ALA A 78 -42.42 21.53 4.19
C ALA A 78 -42.58 20.46 5.30
N ASP A 79 -43.12 20.73 6.50
CA ASP A 79 -43.89 21.86 7.00
C ASP A 79 -43.81 21.89 8.54
N GLU A 80 -44.26 22.99 9.14
CA GLU A 80 -44.32 23.25 10.58
C GLU A 80 -45.03 22.15 11.42
N GLN A 81 -44.61 21.97 12.68
CA GLN A 81 -45.29 22.53 13.86
C GLN A 81 -45.13 21.67 15.15
N ARG A 82 -45.11 22.41 16.27
CA ARG A 82 -45.34 22.03 17.69
C ARG A 82 -44.14 21.65 18.56
N LYS A 83 -43.76 22.64 19.37
CA LYS A 83 -43.01 22.52 20.63
C LYS A 83 -43.75 21.65 21.65
N ALA A 84 -42.99 20.96 22.49
CA ALA A 84 -43.28 20.85 23.93
C ALA A 84 -41.95 20.87 24.70
N ALA A 85 -42.00 21.44 25.91
CA ALA A 85 -40.88 21.98 26.67
C ALA A 85 -39.78 20.94 27.01
N ALA A 86 -38.52 21.33 26.79
CA ALA A 86 -37.35 20.54 27.19
C ALA A 86 -36.65 21.21 28.38
N SER A 87 -36.57 20.47 29.47
CA SER A 87 -35.53 20.59 30.50
C SER A 87 -34.15 20.59 29.82
N SER A 88 -33.28 21.49 30.31
CA SER A 88 -31.99 21.95 29.75
C SER A 88 -31.35 21.09 28.62
N PRO A 89 -31.46 21.52 27.34
CA PRO A 89 -30.82 20.90 26.17
C PRO A 89 -29.28 20.88 26.19
N ALA A 90 -28.68 21.73 27.03
CA ALA A 90 -27.25 22.04 26.95
C ALA A 90 -26.33 20.91 27.44
N GLN A 91 -26.80 19.98 28.28
CA GLN A 91 -25.98 18.86 28.76
C GLN A 91 -25.99 17.67 27.77
N GLY A 92 -27.16 17.27 27.27
CA GLY A 92 -27.27 16.19 26.28
C GLY A 92 -26.63 16.54 24.94
N GLU A 93 -26.69 17.81 24.51
CA GLU A 93 -26.03 18.27 23.29
C GLU A 93 -24.50 18.28 23.43
N LYS A 94 -23.99 18.60 24.63
CA LYS A 94 -22.54 18.57 24.94
C LYS A 94 -22.01 17.14 25.03
N GLU A 95 -22.73 16.23 25.67
CA GLU A 95 -22.38 14.81 25.75
C GLU A 95 -22.46 14.11 24.40
N TYR A 96 -23.49 14.43 23.59
CA TYR A 96 -23.60 13.96 22.21
C TYR A 96 -22.46 14.49 21.33
N ARG A 97 -22.07 15.76 21.49
CA ARG A 97 -20.89 16.32 20.80
C ARG A 97 -19.62 15.56 21.17
N ILE A 98 -19.38 15.33 22.47
CA ILE A 98 -18.20 14.61 22.96
C ILE A 98 -18.17 13.18 22.41
N PHE A 99 -19.29 12.46 22.48
CA PHE A 99 -19.38 11.10 21.93
C PHE A 99 -19.18 11.06 20.41
N SER A 100 -19.84 11.96 19.67
CA SER A 100 -19.71 12.03 18.21
C SER A 100 -18.28 12.40 17.77
N GLN A 101 -17.62 13.28 18.51
CA GLN A 101 -16.23 13.67 18.26
C GLN A 101 -15.28 12.52 18.56
N PHE A 102 -15.45 11.82 19.68
CA PHE A 102 -14.66 10.64 20.03
C PHE A 102 -14.88 9.49 19.04
N PHE A 103 -16.12 9.26 18.61
CA PHE A 103 -16.45 8.26 17.60
C PHE A 103 -15.82 8.59 16.25
N THR A 104 -15.93 9.84 15.78
CA THR A 104 -15.33 10.30 14.52
C THR A 104 -13.82 10.16 14.57
N GLN A 105 -13.17 10.59 15.67
CA GLN A 105 -11.72 10.44 15.85
C GLN A 105 -11.28 8.97 15.83
N ASN A 106 -12.05 8.07 16.45
CA ASN A 106 -11.74 6.64 16.41
C ASN A 106 -11.93 6.05 15.01
N CYS A 107 -12.99 6.44 14.29
CA CYS A 107 -13.19 6.03 12.89
C CYS A 107 -12.05 6.54 12.00
N ASP A 108 -11.67 7.82 12.11
CA ASP A 108 -10.56 8.40 11.36
C ASP A 108 -9.23 7.72 11.69
N THR A 109 -9.03 7.35 12.95
CA THR A 109 -7.84 6.60 13.41
C THR A 109 -7.81 5.20 12.82
N GLN A 110 -8.95 4.50 12.80
CA GLN A 110 -9.05 3.16 12.19
C GLN A 110 -8.87 3.21 10.68
N ASP A 111 -9.48 4.16 10.00
CA ASP A 111 -9.28 4.39 8.56
C ASP A 111 -7.82 4.69 8.27
N THR A 112 -7.16 5.51 9.09
CA THR A 112 -5.73 5.80 8.96
C THR A 112 -4.87 4.53 9.13
N ILE A 113 -5.18 3.68 10.12
CA ILE A 113 -4.47 2.40 10.33
C ILE A 113 -4.70 1.45 9.15
N TYR A 114 -5.93 1.40 8.64
CA TYR A 114 -6.30 0.58 7.48
C TYR A 114 -5.51 0.99 6.23
N TRP A 115 -5.51 2.29 5.88
CA TRP A 115 -4.74 2.81 4.75
C TRP A 115 -3.24 2.61 4.91
N LYS A 116 -2.68 2.86 6.11
CA LYS A 116 -1.26 2.56 6.39
C LYS A 116 -0.90 1.10 6.20
N THR A 117 -1.83 0.19 6.53
CA THR A 117 -1.63 -1.26 6.37
C THR A 117 -1.66 -1.65 4.89
N ILE A 118 -2.58 -1.09 4.10
CA ILE A 118 -2.63 -1.26 2.64
C ILE A 118 -1.34 -0.75 2.00
N ASP A 119 -0.90 0.46 2.34
CA ASP A 119 0.34 1.04 1.82
C ASP A 119 1.55 0.17 2.13
N ARG A 120 1.62 -0.39 3.35
CA ARG A 120 2.68 -1.33 3.74
C ARG A 120 2.64 -2.60 2.90
N ALA A 121 1.46 -3.17 2.66
CA ALA A 121 1.30 -4.37 1.85
C ALA A 121 1.69 -4.13 0.38
N VAL A 122 1.28 -2.99 -0.19
CA VAL A 122 1.65 -2.58 -1.54
C VAL A 122 3.16 -2.38 -1.66
N ASN A 123 3.78 -1.69 -0.68
CA ASN A 123 5.22 -1.48 -0.64
C ASN A 123 5.98 -2.82 -0.54
N LEU A 124 5.53 -3.73 0.31
CA LEU A 124 6.14 -5.06 0.47
C LEU A 124 6.06 -5.89 -0.82
N LYS A 125 4.90 -5.88 -1.51
CA LYS A 125 4.72 -6.53 -2.82
C LYS A 125 5.70 -5.95 -3.86
N GLY A 126 5.83 -4.62 -3.90
CA GLY A 126 6.78 -3.94 -4.78
C GLY A 126 8.24 -4.34 -4.51
N ARG A 127 8.64 -4.37 -3.24
CA ARG A 127 9.98 -4.83 -2.83
C ARG A 127 10.24 -6.28 -3.17
N TYR A 128 9.27 -7.17 -2.95
CA TYR A 128 9.38 -8.57 -3.31
C TYR A 128 9.59 -8.74 -4.82
N ALA A 129 8.81 -8.04 -5.65
CA ALA A 129 8.99 -8.05 -7.10
C ALA A 129 10.35 -7.48 -7.54
N LYS A 130 10.88 -6.44 -6.88
CA LYS A 130 12.24 -5.92 -7.12
C LYS A 130 13.31 -6.97 -6.76
N CYS A 131 13.16 -7.65 -5.63
CA CYS A 131 14.06 -8.73 -5.19
C CYS A 131 14.06 -9.91 -6.18
N GLN A 132 12.88 -10.38 -6.60
CA GLN A 132 12.74 -11.47 -7.56
C GLN A 132 13.41 -11.14 -8.91
N ARG A 133 13.25 -9.91 -9.40
CA ARG A 133 13.94 -9.45 -10.62
C ARG A 133 15.46 -9.44 -10.43
N GLY A 134 15.94 -8.97 -9.27
CA GLY A 134 17.37 -9.00 -8.93
C GLY A 134 17.94 -10.41 -8.91
N LEU A 135 17.22 -11.37 -8.31
CA LEU A 135 17.63 -12.78 -8.28
C LEU A 135 17.67 -13.40 -9.68
N ASN A 136 16.68 -13.11 -10.53
CA ASN A 136 16.68 -13.57 -11.92
C ASN A 136 17.87 -13.00 -12.71
N ALA A 137 18.16 -11.71 -12.56
CA ALA A 137 19.32 -11.07 -13.20
C ALA A 137 20.64 -11.68 -12.72
N LEU A 138 20.78 -11.94 -11.41
CA LEU A 138 21.94 -12.63 -10.86
C LEU A 138 22.09 -14.05 -11.41
N ARG A 139 20.99 -14.80 -11.52
CA ARG A 139 21.00 -16.15 -12.10
C ARG A 139 21.45 -16.14 -13.55
N LEU A 140 20.97 -15.19 -14.35
CA LEU A 140 21.39 -15.04 -15.75
C LEU A 140 22.88 -14.70 -15.82
N PHE A 141 23.35 -13.74 -15.02
CA PHE A 141 24.77 -13.39 -14.93
C PHE A 141 25.63 -14.62 -14.59
N LEU A 142 25.27 -15.36 -13.55
CA LEU A 142 25.98 -16.56 -13.12
C LEU A 142 26.04 -17.63 -14.21
N ASN A 143 24.98 -17.77 -15.01
CA ASN A 143 24.97 -18.69 -16.13
C ASN A 143 25.91 -18.24 -17.26
N GLU A 144 25.97 -16.93 -17.55
CA GLU A 144 26.87 -16.40 -18.60
C GLU A 144 28.35 -16.53 -18.23
N VAL A 145 28.69 -16.40 -16.95
CA VAL A 145 30.08 -16.50 -16.47
C VAL A 145 30.49 -17.90 -16.03
N LYS A 146 29.62 -18.91 -16.17
CA LYS A 146 29.86 -20.26 -15.63
C LYS A 146 31.15 -20.88 -16.17
N ASP A 147 31.41 -20.70 -17.47
CA ASP A 147 32.53 -21.27 -18.22
C ASP A 147 33.75 -20.32 -18.28
N VAL A 148 33.69 -19.17 -17.60
CA VAL A 148 34.84 -18.27 -17.48
C VAL A 148 35.83 -18.85 -16.46
N ALA A 149 37.09 -19.00 -16.90
CA ALA A 149 38.18 -19.58 -16.11
C ALA A 149 38.53 -18.71 -14.89
N ASP A 150 38.82 -17.42 -15.09
CA ASP A 150 39.02 -16.44 -14.02
C ASP A 150 37.81 -15.51 -13.88
N LYS A 151 36.85 -15.97 -13.08
CA LYS A 151 35.60 -15.23 -12.80
C LYS A 151 35.86 -13.90 -12.07
N ALA A 152 36.91 -13.83 -11.25
CA ALA A 152 37.21 -12.65 -10.45
C ALA A 152 37.75 -11.52 -11.32
N ALA A 153 38.73 -11.83 -12.19
CA ALA A 153 39.27 -10.88 -13.15
C ALA A 153 38.19 -10.40 -14.13
N PHE A 154 37.41 -11.33 -14.70
CA PHE A 154 36.30 -11.01 -15.60
C PHE A 154 35.28 -10.08 -14.94
N SER A 155 34.81 -10.42 -13.74
CA SER A 155 33.83 -9.62 -13.02
C SER A 155 34.38 -8.23 -12.69
N SER A 156 35.65 -8.12 -12.30
CA SER A 156 36.30 -6.84 -12.02
C SER A 156 36.35 -5.94 -13.26
N GLN A 157 36.76 -6.48 -14.41
CA GLN A 157 36.81 -5.73 -15.67
C GLN A 157 35.43 -5.31 -16.15
N PHE A 158 34.46 -6.22 -16.12
CA PHE A 158 33.07 -5.94 -16.48
C PHE A 158 32.47 -4.85 -15.57
N LEU A 159 32.68 -4.95 -14.25
CA LEU A 159 32.26 -3.93 -13.31
C LEU A 159 32.94 -2.59 -13.57
N GLY A 160 34.20 -2.59 -14.03
CA GLY A 160 34.89 -1.39 -14.49
C GLY A 160 34.18 -0.70 -15.65
N LEU A 161 33.76 -1.45 -16.67
CA LEU A 161 33.00 -0.93 -17.81
C LEU A 161 31.63 -0.39 -17.39
N VAL A 162 30.92 -1.12 -16.52
CA VAL A 162 29.64 -0.67 -15.96
C VAL A 162 29.81 0.64 -15.20
N ARG A 163 30.82 0.73 -14.31
CA ARG A 163 31.11 1.96 -13.55
C ARG A 163 31.39 3.14 -14.46
N LYS A 164 32.21 2.93 -15.51
CA LYS A 164 32.52 3.97 -16.49
C LYS A 164 31.26 4.48 -17.20
N ALA A 165 30.42 3.57 -17.70
CA ALA A 165 29.16 3.92 -18.36
C ALA A 165 28.22 4.70 -17.42
N VAL A 166 28.11 4.30 -16.15
CA VAL A 166 27.30 5.01 -15.14
C VAL A 166 27.87 6.41 -14.90
N ILE A 167 29.19 6.55 -14.68
CA ILE A 167 29.81 7.87 -14.46
C ILE A 167 29.57 8.78 -15.66
N GLU A 168 29.83 8.31 -16.87
CA GLU A 168 29.66 9.10 -18.09
C GLU A 168 28.22 9.59 -18.27
N ASN A 169 27.24 8.77 -17.90
CA ASN A 169 25.82 9.07 -18.06
C ASN A 169 25.27 10.02 -16.97
N PHE A 170 25.89 10.08 -15.79
CA PHE A 170 25.39 10.86 -14.63
C PHE A 170 26.36 11.94 -14.12
N LYS A 171 27.54 12.12 -14.72
CA LYS A 171 28.58 13.06 -14.26
C LYS A 171 28.07 14.49 -14.05
N ASP A 172 27.13 14.93 -14.88
CA ASP A 172 26.59 16.30 -14.88
C ASP A 172 25.28 16.41 -14.07
N LEU A 173 24.88 15.36 -13.36
CA LEU A 173 23.65 15.29 -12.59
C LEU A 173 23.94 14.98 -11.11
N PRO A 174 24.40 15.95 -10.30
CA PRO A 174 24.57 15.73 -8.87
C PRO A 174 23.21 15.47 -8.18
N LEU A 175 23.24 14.75 -7.06
CA LEU A 175 22.08 14.62 -6.18
C LEU A 175 21.71 15.98 -5.56
N PRO A 176 20.48 16.15 -5.02
CA PRO A 176 20.07 17.39 -4.35
C PRO A 176 20.93 17.79 -3.15
N ASP A 177 21.60 16.83 -2.51
CA ASP A 177 22.57 17.05 -1.41
C ASP A 177 24.00 17.35 -1.91
N GLY A 178 24.20 17.41 -3.23
CA GLY A 178 25.49 17.68 -3.87
C GLY A 178 26.35 16.44 -4.15
N PHE A 179 25.93 15.24 -3.72
CA PHE A 179 26.69 14.00 -3.96
C PHE A 179 26.81 13.69 -5.46
N ARG A 180 28.03 13.40 -5.93
CA ARG A 180 28.29 13.17 -7.36
C ARG A 180 28.47 11.68 -7.65
N VAL A 181 28.16 11.28 -8.88
CA VAL A 181 28.37 9.88 -9.33
C VAL A 181 29.84 9.46 -9.26
N THR A 182 30.76 10.40 -9.40
CA THR A 182 32.21 10.16 -9.31
C THR A 182 32.66 9.75 -7.92
N ASP A 183 31.93 10.14 -6.87
CA ASP A 183 32.28 9.84 -5.48
C ASP A 183 31.97 8.38 -5.15
N GLY A 184 30.99 7.80 -5.84
CA GLY A 184 30.60 6.41 -5.69
C GLY A 184 29.42 6.05 -6.59
N PRO A 185 29.63 5.41 -7.76
CA PRO A 185 28.57 5.20 -8.75
C PRO A 185 27.39 4.36 -8.23
N VAL A 186 27.69 3.31 -7.45
CA VAL A 186 26.66 2.42 -6.88
C VAL A 186 25.88 3.12 -5.77
N GLU A 187 26.57 3.87 -4.92
CA GLU A 187 25.94 4.65 -3.85
C GLU A 187 25.10 5.78 -4.41
N TYR A 188 25.59 6.46 -5.45
CA TYR A 188 24.88 7.50 -6.17
C TYR A 188 23.55 6.96 -6.71
N LEU A 189 23.56 5.83 -7.44
CA LEU A 189 22.34 5.23 -7.99
C LEU A 189 21.35 4.85 -6.87
N SER A 190 21.86 4.29 -5.77
CA SER A 190 21.03 3.92 -4.62
C SER A 190 20.35 5.12 -3.98
N LYS A 191 21.07 6.23 -3.79
CA LYS A 191 20.52 7.48 -3.24
C LYS A 191 19.59 8.17 -4.24
N ALA A 192 19.93 8.18 -5.53
CA ALA A 192 19.11 8.75 -6.60
C ALA A 192 17.74 8.06 -6.68
N ASP A 193 17.72 6.72 -6.62
CA ASP A 193 16.49 5.92 -6.56
C ASP A 193 15.61 6.35 -5.37
N VAL A 194 16.20 6.52 -4.18
CA VAL A 194 15.46 6.95 -2.98
C VAL A 194 14.86 8.35 -3.16
N VAL A 195 15.58 9.29 -3.76
CA VAL A 195 15.05 10.64 -4.07
C VAL A 195 13.90 10.54 -5.07
N ALA A 196 14.06 9.74 -6.13
CA ALA A 196 13.03 9.55 -7.15
C ALA A 196 11.77 8.85 -6.61
N GLU A 197 11.92 7.89 -5.69
CA GLU A 197 10.81 7.18 -5.04
C GLU A 197 10.07 8.08 -4.04
N LYS A 198 10.78 8.96 -3.31
CA LYS A 198 10.15 9.93 -2.40
C LYS A 198 9.27 10.95 -3.12
N GLY A 199 9.58 11.27 -4.37
CA GLY A 199 8.72 12.09 -5.22
C GLY A 199 8.48 13.51 -4.70
N ASN A 200 9.44 14.09 -3.96
CA ASN A 200 9.31 15.44 -3.42
C ASN A 200 9.29 16.48 -4.56
N SER A 201 8.35 17.42 -4.52
CA SER A 201 8.21 18.45 -5.55
C SER A 201 9.43 19.35 -5.67
N ARG A 202 10.19 19.54 -4.59
CA ARG A 202 11.45 20.30 -4.59
C ARG A 202 12.53 19.67 -5.46
N ASP A 203 12.48 18.35 -5.63
CA ASP A 203 13.48 17.58 -6.39
C ASP A 203 12.99 17.26 -7.81
N ALA A 204 11.87 17.81 -8.26
CA ALA A 204 11.21 17.43 -9.51
C ALA A 204 12.12 17.53 -10.75
N ALA A 205 12.96 18.58 -10.84
CA ALA A 205 13.90 18.76 -11.94
C ALA A 205 15.00 17.67 -11.96
N PHE A 206 15.53 17.32 -10.79
CA PHE A 206 16.46 16.21 -10.63
C PHE A 206 15.78 14.89 -11.02
N ILE A 207 14.59 14.61 -10.48
CA ILE A 207 13.87 13.35 -10.72
C ILE A 207 13.57 13.16 -12.22
N SER A 208 13.14 14.22 -12.90
CA SER A 208 12.88 14.18 -14.35
C SER A 208 14.17 13.88 -15.13
N SER A 209 15.25 14.61 -14.84
CA SER A 209 16.55 14.41 -15.50
C SER A 209 17.13 13.04 -15.21
N TYR A 210 17.02 12.55 -13.98
CA TYR A 210 17.46 11.24 -13.56
C TYR A 210 16.72 10.13 -14.30
N LYS A 211 15.39 10.20 -14.39
CA LYS A 211 14.58 9.24 -15.14
C LYS A 211 14.93 9.23 -16.63
N ALA A 212 15.15 10.42 -17.22
CA ALA A 212 15.55 10.54 -18.62
C ALA A 212 16.95 9.96 -18.87
N ALA A 213 17.92 10.23 -17.98
CA ALA A 213 19.27 9.69 -18.06
C ALA A 213 19.28 8.16 -17.86
N MET A 214 18.51 7.65 -16.89
CA MET A 214 18.32 6.21 -16.69
C MET A 214 17.73 5.52 -17.93
N GLY A 215 16.77 6.15 -18.61
CA GLY A 215 16.19 5.62 -19.85
C GLY A 215 17.18 5.55 -21.03
N ARG A 216 18.27 6.32 -20.98
CA ARG A 216 19.33 6.34 -22.01
C ARG A 216 20.55 5.51 -21.62
N LEU A 217 20.64 5.08 -20.37
CA LEU A 217 21.79 4.34 -19.85
C LEU A 217 21.93 3.02 -20.62
N LYS A 218 23.01 2.90 -21.39
CA LYS A 218 23.41 1.65 -22.04
C LYS A 218 24.50 1.00 -21.21
N LEU A 219 24.16 -0.12 -20.60
CA LEU A 219 25.13 -0.94 -19.87
C LEU A 219 25.75 -1.97 -20.82
N PRO A 220 27.05 -2.28 -20.66
CA PRO A 220 27.69 -3.35 -21.42
C PRO A 220 26.99 -4.69 -21.17
N ASN A 221 26.87 -5.50 -22.22
CA ASN A 221 26.28 -6.84 -22.14
C ASN A 221 27.34 -7.86 -21.72
N VAL A 222 27.00 -8.72 -20.77
CA VAL A 222 27.88 -9.77 -20.24
C VAL A 222 28.26 -10.78 -21.32
N ALA A 223 27.33 -11.18 -22.18
CA ALA A 223 27.57 -12.16 -23.24
C ALA A 223 28.56 -11.61 -24.29
N GLU A 224 28.33 -10.39 -24.77
CA GLU A 224 29.23 -9.70 -25.70
C GLU A 224 30.63 -9.50 -25.11
N PHE A 225 30.70 -9.10 -23.84
CA PHE A 225 31.98 -8.93 -23.16
C PHE A 225 32.72 -10.27 -22.98
N ARG A 226 32.00 -11.37 -22.70
CA ARG A 226 32.57 -12.72 -22.63
C ARG A 226 33.21 -13.14 -23.95
N GLU A 227 32.49 -12.99 -25.06
CA GLU A 227 33.00 -13.32 -26.40
C GLU A 227 34.25 -12.51 -26.74
N GLN A 228 34.25 -11.20 -26.43
CA GLN A 228 35.42 -10.35 -26.62
C GLN A 228 36.62 -10.86 -25.81
N THR A 229 36.45 -11.15 -24.52
CA THR A 229 37.55 -11.66 -23.68
C THR A 229 38.06 -13.04 -24.09
N GLN A 230 37.22 -13.91 -24.65
CA GLN A 230 37.63 -15.24 -25.14
C GLN A 230 38.47 -15.14 -26.43
N ASN A 231 38.17 -14.16 -27.29
CA ASN A 231 38.90 -13.96 -28.54
C ASN A 231 40.27 -13.26 -28.36
N THR A 232 40.49 -12.55 -27.25
CA THR A 232 41.77 -11.89 -26.96
C THR A 232 42.85 -12.84 -26.43
N HIS A 233 42.51 -14.10 -26.16
CA HIS A 233 43.42 -15.14 -25.65
C HIS A 233 43.78 -16.22 -26.69
N LEU A 234 43.45 -15.99 -27.96
CA LEU A 234 43.91 -16.76 -29.13
C LEU A 234 44.91 -15.92 -29.93
#